data_AF-A0A4W5MFM7-F1
#
_entry.id   AF-A0A4W5MFM7-F1
#
_cell.length_a   1.000
_cell.length_b   1.000
_cell.length_c   1.000
_cell.angle_alpha   90.00
_cell.angle_beta   90.00
_cell.angle_gamma   90.00
#
_symmetry.space_group_name_H-M   'P 1'
#
loop_
_entity.id
_entity.type
_entity.pdbx_description
1 polymer ?
#
loop_
_entity_poly.entity_id
_entity_poly.type
_entity_poly.pdbx_seq_one_letter_code
_entity_poly.pdbx_strand_id
1 'polypeptide(L)'
;MDKFNVTKPVEYLNNPIVTQFFPTLLLWAFSALLPTIVYYSAFFEAHWTRSGENRTTMHKCYTFLIFMVLLLPSLGLSSLDVFFRWLFDKRFLADAAVRFECVFLPDNGAFFVNYVIASAFIGNAMDLLRIPGLLMYMTRLCLARSAAERRNVKRHQAYEFQFGAAYAWMMCVFTVVMTYSITCPIIVPFGLMYMLLKHLADRYNMYYAYLPSKLDKKIHSGAVNQVVAAPILCLFWLLFFSTLRTGTRSPSSGRSGPYNSL
;
A
#
# COMPACT_ATOMS: atom_id res chain seq x y z
N MET A 1 -5.74 2.60 -55.48
CA MET A 1 -6.42 3.31 -54.38
C MET A 1 -5.68 2.86 -53.13
N ASP A 2 -4.55 3.49 -52.82
CA ASP A 2 -3.63 2.97 -51.77
C ASP A 2 -3.13 4.14 -50.92
N LYS A 3 -4.06 4.78 -50.20
CA LYS A 3 -3.80 6.06 -49.50
C LYS A 3 -3.83 5.98 -47.98
N PHE A 4 -3.90 4.78 -47.39
CA PHE A 4 -3.76 4.61 -45.95
C PHE A 4 -2.81 3.45 -45.65
N ASN A 5 -1.51 3.75 -45.71
CA ASN A 5 -0.47 2.86 -45.20
C ASN A 5 -0.41 3.01 -43.67
N VAL A 6 -1.28 2.29 -42.96
CA VAL A 6 -1.51 2.39 -41.50
C VAL A 6 -0.33 1.84 -40.66
N THR A 7 0.71 1.31 -41.31
CA THR A 7 1.89 0.71 -40.67
C THR A 7 2.97 1.73 -40.28
N LYS A 8 3.07 2.87 -40.98
CA LYS A 8 4.07 3.92 -40.68
C LYS A 8 3.95 4.60 -39.30
N PRO A 9 2.76 4.90 -38.74
CA PRO A 9 2.69 5.46 -37.40
C PRO A 9 3.06 4.46 -36.29
N VAL A 10 3.02 3.16 -36.56
CA VAL A 10 3.37 2.10 -35.58
C VAL A 10 4.88 1.99 -35.38
N GLU A 11 5.69 2.18 -36.44
CA GLU A 11 7.16 2.20 -36.34
C GLU A 11 7.69 3.46 -35.62
N TYR A 12 7.03 4.62 -35.77
CA TYR A 12 7.41 5.85 -35.05
C TYR A 12 6.99 5.84 -33.57
N LEU A 13 5.95 5.09 -33.20
CA LEU A 13 5.55 4.83 -31.80
C LEU A 13 6.47 3.81 -31.10
N ASN A 14 7.25 3.03 -31.86
CA ASN A 14 8.20 2.06 -31.33
C ASN A 14 9.57 2.69 -30.98
N ASN A 15 9.62 4.00 -30.79
CA ASN A 15 10.83 4.66 -30.31
C ASN A 15 11.02 4.24 -28.84
N PRO A 16 12.14 3.58 -28.46
CA PRO A 16 12.35 3.02 -27.11
C PRO A 16 12.18 4.05 -25.99
N ILE A 17 12.36 5.33 -26.32
CA ILE A 17 12.12 6.46 -25.41
C ILE A 17 10.63 6.56 -25.06
N VAL A 18 9.70 6.50 -26.02
CA VAL A 18 8.26 6.65 -25.75
C VAL A 18 7.70 5.42 -25.06
N THR A 19 8.13 4.22 -25.46
CA THR A 19 7.62 2.96 -24.91
C THR A 19 8.14 2.64 -23.51
N GLN A 20 9.32 3.13 -23.12
CA GLN A 20 9.86 2.94 -21.76
C GLN A 20 9.60 4.11 -20.82
N PHE A 21 9.57 5.35 -21.32
CA PHE A 21 9.42 6.55 -20.49
C PHE A 21 7.96 6.86 -20.16
N PHE A 22 7.03 6.60 -21.07
CA PHE A 22 5.61 6.89 -20.85
C PHE A 22 5.00 6.05 -19.70
N PRO A 23 5.24 4.72 -19.60
CA PRO A 23 4.73 3.92 -18.50
C PRO A 23 5.31 4.32 -17.14
N THR A 24 6.61 4.64 -17.08
CA THR A 24 7.26 5.08 -15.83
C THR A 24 6.77 6.46 -15.38
N LEU A 25 6.63 7.41 -16.31
CA LEU A 25 6.10 8.74 -15.99
C LEU A 25 4.63 8.68 -15.56
N LEU A 26 3.81 7.85 -16.22
CA LEU A 26 2.42 7.65 -15.86
C LEU A 26 2.29 6.97 -14.49
N LEU A 27 3.14 5.99 -14.18
CA LEU A 27 3.19 5.33 -12.88
C LEU A 27 3.59 6.32 -11.79
N TRP A 28 4.60 7.15 -12.04
CA TRP A 28 5.01 8.21 -11.12
C TRP A 28 3.89 9.22 -10.90
N ALA A 29 3.19 9.62 -11.96
CA ALA A 29 2.03 10.51 -11.88
C ALA A 29 0.90 9.89 -11.06
N PHE A 30 0.50 8.63 -11.30
CA PHE A 30 -0.53 7.96 -10.50
C PHE A 30 -0.11 7.78 -9.04
N SER A 31 1.14 7.41 -8.79
CA SER A 31 1.68 7.26 -7.43
C SER A 31 1.73 8.59 -6.66
N ALA A 32 1.93 9.72 -7.35
CA ALA A 32 1.93 11.06 -6.73
C ALA A 32 0.50 11.65 -6.60
N LEU A 33 -0.39 11.33 -7.55
CA LEU A 33 -1.76 11.85 -7.61
C LEU A 33 -2.70 11.12 -6.62
N LEU A 34 -2.51 9.81 -6.42
CA LEU A 34 -3.35 9.03 -5.51
C LEU A 34 -3.34 9.54 -4.05
N PRO A 35 -2.18 9.83 -3.43
CA PRO A 35 -2.13 10.43 -2.10
C PRO A 35 -2.79 11.82 -2.02
N THR A 36 -2.68 12.63 -3.07
CA THR A 36 -3.22 14.00 -3.08
C THR A 36 -4.75 14.01 -3.22
N ILE A 37 -5.32 13.17 -4.09
CA ILE A 37 -6.78 13.01 -4.22
C ILE A 37 -7.40 12.59 -2.88
N VAL A 38 -6.75 11.67 -2.15
CA VAL A 38 -7.26 11.19 -0.87
C VAL A 38 -7.12 12.22 0.24
N TYR A 39 -6.03 12.98 0.28
CA TYR A 39 -5.88 14.10 1.21
C TYR A 39 -7.01 15.13 1.02
N TYR A 40 -7.30 15.48 -0.24
CA TYR A 40 -8.40 16.39 -0.55
C TYR A 40 -9.79 15.78 -0.27
N SER A 41 -9.97 14.48 -0.48
CA SER A 41 -11.23 13.77 -0.16
C SER A 41 -11.53 13.77 1.34
N ALA A 42 -10.52 13.72 2.20
CA ALA A 42 -10.69 13.83 3.64
C ALA A 42 -11.05 15.27 4.07
N PHE A 43 -10.45 16.28 3.43
CA PHE A 43 -10.71 17.68 3.74
C PHE A 43 -12.14 18.12 3.33
N PHE A 44 -12.65 17.61 2.21
CA PHE A 44 -13.96 18.02 1.68
C PHE A 44 -15.16 17.51 2.47
N GLU A 45 -14.96 16.59 3.42
CA GLU A 45 -16.06 15.81 3.98
C GLU A 45 -16.69 16.44 5.23
N ALA A 46 -16.33 17.68 5.60
CA ALA A 46 -16.91 18.53 6.66
C ALA A 46 -17.87 17.81 7.64
N HIS A 47 -17.31 17.09 8.61
CA HIS A 47 -18.10 16.29 9.55
C HIS A 47 -18.66 17.13 10.69
N TRP A 48 -19.92 16.92 11.03
CA TRP A 48 -20.57 17.60 12.17
C TRP A 48 -20.15 17.03 13.53
N THR A 49 -19.81 15.73 13.59
CA THR A 49 -19.43 15.05 14.84
C THR A 49 -18.02 14.47 14.75
N ARG A 50 -17.26 14.66 15.82
CA ARG A 50 -15.86 14.20 15.90
C ARG A 50 -15.70 12.67 15.92
N SER A 51 -16.69 11.94 16.44
CA SER A 51 -16.72 10.47 16.33
C SER A 51 -17.04 10.01 14.92
N GLY A 52 -17.91 10.74 14.20
CA GLY A 52 -18.20 10.46 12.79
C GLY A 52 -16.97 10.65 11.91
N GLU A 53 -16.26 11.78 12.09
CA GLU A 53 -15.00 12.10 11.41
C GLU A 53 -13.96 10.98 11.57
N ASN A 54 -13.65 10.56 12.80
CA ASN A 54 -12.66 9.51 13.01
C ASN A 54 -13.01 8.19 12.32
N ARG A 55 -14.31 7.85 12.23
CA ARG A 55 -14.77 6.60 11.61
C ARG A 55 -14.64 6.64 10.09
N THR A 56 -15.09 7.71 9.44
CA THR A 56 -14.97 7.87 7.99
C THR A 56 -13.51 8.02 7.57
N THR A 57 -12.72 8.79 8.32
CA THR A 57 -11.27 8.89 8.16
C THR A 57 -10.62 7.51 8.25
N MET A 58 -10.98 6.68 9.23
CA MET A 58 -10.46 5.31 9.34
C MET A 58 -10.78 4.47 8.10
N HIS A 59 -12.05 4.41 7.66
CA HIS A 59 -12.45 3.63 6.48
C HIS A 59 -11.75 4.10 5.19
N LYS A 60 -11.66 5.41 4.97
CA LYS A 60 -11.03 5.99 3.79
C LYS A 60 -9.53 5.78 3.80
N CYS A 61 -8.88 6.07 4.93
CA CYS A 61 -7.45 5.90 5.10
C CYS A 61 -7.05 4.43 4.95
N TYR A 62 -7.81 3.49 5.52
CA TYR A 62 -7.55 2.06 5.38
C TYR A 62 -7.68 1.58 3.94
N THR A 63 -8.78 1.92 3.27
CA THR A 63 -8.99 1.59 1.85
C THR A 63 -7.84 2.14 1.01
N PHE A 64 -7.47 3.39 1.23
CA PHE A 64 -6.37 4.04 0.51
C PHE A 64 -5.02 3.37 0.77
N LEU A 65 -4.69 3.07 2.03
CA LEU A 65 -3.45 2.41 2.39
C LEU A 65 -3.34 1.03 1.75
N ILE A 66 -4.44 0.28 1.66
CA ILE A 66 -4.46 -0.98 0.89
C ILE A 66 -4.17 -0.72 -0.59
N PHE A 67 -4.80 0.28 -1.20
CA PHE A 67 -4.54 0.60 -2.60
C PHE A 67 -3.07 0.98 -2.83
N MET A 68 -2.51 1.84 -1.98
CA MET A 68 -1.17 2.40 -2.13
C MET A 68 -0.04 1.46 -1.72
N VAL A 69 -0.20 0.72 -0.61
CA VAL A 69 0.83 -0.16 -0.06
C VAL A 69 0.75 -1.56 -0.66
N LEU A 70 -0.46 -2.08 -0.91
CA LEU A 70 -0.65 -3.47 -1.33
C LEU A 70 -0.93 -3.58 -2.82
N LEU A 71 -1.93 -2.88 -3.35
CA LEU A 71 -2.32 -3.01 -4.77
C LEU A 71 -1.35 -2.34 -5.73
N LEU A 72 -0.91 -1.11 -5.46
CA LEU A 72 -0.04 -0.36 -6.38
C LEU A 72 1.33 -1.03 -6.58
N PRO A 73 2.03 -1.54 -5.54
CA PRO A 73 3.29 -2.23 -5.75
C PRO A 73 3.08 -3.60 -6.42
N SER A 74 1.96 -4.27 -6.14
CA SER A 74 1.61 -5.57 -6.73
C SER A 74 1.17 -5.46 -8.20
N LEU A 75 0.51 -4.36 -8.58
CA LEU A 75 0.02 -4.10 -9.93
C LEU A 75 1.00 -3.22 -10.70
N GLY A 76 1.37 -2.06 -10.17
CA GLY A 76 2.08 -0.98 -10.86
C GLY A 76 3.42 -1.37 -11.49
N LEU A 77 4.28 -2.13 -10.79
CA LEU A 77 5.62 -2.46 -11.31
C LEU A 77 5.60 -3.49 -12.46
N SER A 78 4.46 -4.10 -12.77
CA SER A 78 4.40 -5.15 -13.78
C SER A 78 3.18 -5.08 -14.69
N SER A 79 2.08 -4.43 -14.28
CA SER A 79 0.84 -4.40 -15.05
C SER A 79 0.74 -3.17 -15.96
N LEU A 80 1.34 -2.01 -15.65
CA LEU A 80 1.25 -0.84 -16.52
C LEU A 80 2.13 -0.99 -17.77
N ASP A 81 3.38 -1.41 -17.60
CA ASP A 81 4.26 -1.78 -18.72
C ASP A 81 3.67 -2.90 -19.59
N VAL A 82 3.02 -3.88 -18.96
CA VAL A 82 2.35 -4.99 -19.67
C VAL A 82 1.01 -4.56 -20.29
N PHE A 83 0.25 -3.66 -19.66
CA PHE A 83 -1.01 -3.11 -20.18
C PHE A 83 -0.77 -2.25 -21.42
N PHE A 84 0.25 -1.39 -21.42
CA PHE A 84 0.61 -0.63 -22.61
C PHE A 84 1.21 -1.51 -23.71
N ARG A 85 2.03 -2.52 -23.37
CA ARG A 85 2.48 -3.52 -24.35
C ARG A 85 1.33 -4.35 -24.93
N TRP A 86 0.32 -4.70 -24.14
CA TRP A 86 -0.91 -5.36 -24.57
C TRP A 86 -1.76 -4.45 -25.48
N LEU A 87 -1.87 -3.16 -25.16
CA LEU A 87 -2.65 -2.20 -25.93
C LEU A 87 -2.05 -1.96 -27.33
N PHE A 88 -0.72 -2.06 -27.46
CA PHE A 88 0.00 -1.78 -28.70
C PHE A 88 0.48 -3.02 -29.48
N ASP A 89 0.53 -4.21 -28.88
CA ASP A 89 0.99 -5.45 -29.55
C ASP A 89 0.05 -6.65 -29.33
N LYS A 90 -0.64 -7.08 -30.39
CA LYS A 90 -1.59 -8.20 -30.38
C LYS A 90 -0.92 -9.59 -30.37
N ARG A 91 0.38 -9.70 -30.65
CA ARG A 91 1.10 -11.00 -30.75
C ARG A 91 1.63 -11.51 -29.41
N PHE A 92 1.60 -10.68 -28.36
CA PHE A 92 2.19 -10.98 -27.06
C PHE A 92 1.27 -11.79 -26.11
N LEU A 93 0.02 -12.06 -26.49
CA LEU A 93 -0.97 -12.75 -25.63
C LEU A 93 -0.59 -14.18 -25.23
N ALA A 94 0.24 -14.87 -26.04
CA ALA A 94 0.73 -16.22 -25.73
C ALA A 94 1.93 -16.22 -24.75
N ASP A 95 2.82 -15.22 -24.84
CA ASP A 95 3.99 -15.08 -23.95
C ASP A 95 3.67 -14.30 -22.66
N ALA A 96 2.61 -13.48 -22.64
CA ALA A 96 2.18 -12.72 -21.46
C ALA A 96 1.72 -13.62 -20.31
N ALA A 97 1.01 -14.71 -20.61
CA ALA A 97 0.52 -15.66 -19.61
C ALA A 97 1.68 -16.32 -18.82
N VAL A 98 2.83 -16.54 -19.47
CA VAL A 98 4.01 -17.15 -18.87
C VAL A 98 4.79 -16.17 -17.96
N ARG A 99 4.70 -14.85 -18.21
CA ARG A 99 5.40 -13.83 -17.40
C ARG A 99 4.66 -13.42 -16.13
N PHE A 100 3.33 -13.54 -16.06
CA PHE A 100 2.58 -13.27 -14.83
C PHE A 100 2.88 -14.29 -13.72
N GLU A 101 3.36 -15.48 -14.07
CA GLU A 101 3.83 -16.50 -13.12
C GLU A 101 5.13 -16.06 -12.39
N CYS A 102 5.94 -15.21 -13.04
CA CYS A 102 7.21 -14.69 -12.50
C CYS A 102 7.11 -13.29 -11.85
N VAL A 103 6.06 -12.53 -12.14
CA VAL A 103 5.84 -11.18 -11.58
C VAL A 103 5.58 -11.19 -10.07
N PHE A 104 5.25 -12.35 -9.50
CA PHE A 104 5.07 -12.51 -8.06
C PHE A 104 6.00 -13.57 -7.44
N LEU A 105 7.16 -13.82 -8.07
CA LEU A 105 8.24 -14.59 -7.47
C LEU A 105 8.65 -13.96 -6.10
N PRO A 106 9.19 -14.75 -5.15
CA PRO A 106 9.72 -14.35 -3.83
C PRO A 106 10.45 -13.00 -3.72
N ASP A 107 10.96 -12.43 -4.81
CA ASP A 107 11.59 -11.11 -4.86
C ASP A 107 10.64 -9.96 -4.40
N ASN A 108 9.34 -10.03 -4.75
CA ASN A 108 8.37 -9.05 -4.26
C ASN A 108 7.99 -9.28 -2.78
N GLY A 109 8.03 -10.54 -2.31
CA GLY A 109 7.86 -10.87 -0.90
C GLY A 109 8.93 -10.22 -0.02
N ALA A 110 10.17 -10.16 -0.50
CA ALA A 110 11.27 -9.50 0.21
C ALA A 110 11.04 -7.99 0.41
N PHE A 111 10.43 -7.30 -0.56
CA PHE A 111 10.04 -5.90 -0.41
C PHE A 111 9.04 -5.69 0.74
N PHE A 112 8.00 -6.53 0.81
CA PHE A 112 7.01 -6.46 1.87
C PHE A 112 7.57 -6.85 3.25
N VAL A 113 8.46 -7.83 3.31
CA VAL A 113 9.17 -8.19 4.55
C VAL A 113 10.02 -7.01 5.04
N ASN A 114 10.78 -6.37 4.15
CA ASN A 114 11.57 -5.18 4.48
C ASN A 114 10.69 -4.01 4.94
N TYR A 115 9.54 -3.82 4.29
CA TYR A 115 8.54 -2.84 4.71
C TYR A 115 8.01 -3.11 6.13
N VAL A 116 7.68 -4.37 6.44
CA VAL A 116 7.21 -4.75 7.79
C VAL A 116 8.32 -4.58 8.83
N ILE A 117 9.57 -4.93 8.52
CA ILE A 117 10.72 -4.72 9.43
C ILE A 117 10.95 -3.23 9.67
N ALA A 118 10.96 -2.42 8.61
CA ALA A 118 11.16 -0.98 8.71
C ALA A 118 10.02 -0.32 9.51
N SER A 119 8.76 -0.69 9.25
CA SER A 119 7.62 -0.19 10.02
C SER A 119 7.64 -0.68 11.49
N ALA A 120 8.13 -1.90 11.76
CA ALA A 120 8.29 -2.44 13.11
C ALA A 120 9.28 -1.66 13.97
N PHE A 121 10.43 -1.30 13.41
CA PHE A 121 11.45 -0.57 14.17
C PHE A 121 11.35 0.95 13.98
N ILE A 122 11.51 1.42 12.74
CA ILE A 122 11.57 2.86 12.43
C ILE A 122 10.20 3.50 12.61
N GLY A 123 9.12 2.85 12.17
CA GLY A 123 7.76 3.34 12.33
C GLY A 123 7.37 3.52 13.80
N ASN A 124 7.54 2.47 14.61
CA ASN A 124 7.26 2.55 16.04
C ASN A 124 8.19 3.52 16.78
N ALA A 125 9.47 3.60 16.42
CA ALA A 125 10.39 4.58 17.01
C ALA A 125 9.97 6.03 16.70
N MET A 126 9.53 6.30 15.48
CA MET A 126 9.02 7.61 15.07
C MET A 126 7.72 7.98 15.79
N ASP A 127 6.81 7.01 15.95
CA ASP A 127 5.56 7.19 16.71
C ASP A 127 5.83 7.46 18.19
N LEU A 128 6.83 6.82 18.78
CA LEU A 128 7.23 7.05 20.17
C LEU A 128 7.85 8.44 20.37
N LEU A 129 8.78 8.82 19.48
CA LEU A 129 9.50 10.10 19.57
C LEU A 129 8.68 11.30 19.12
N ARG A 130 7.61 11.08 18.34
CA ARG A 130 6.78 12.13 17.72
C ARG A 130 7.62 13.21 17.04
N ILE A 131 8.68 12.80 16.33
CA ILE A 131 9.64 13.68 15.66
C ILE A 131 8.97 14.81 14.86
N PRO A 132 7.95 14.57 14.00
CA PRO A 132 7.33 15.67 13.25
C PRO A 132 6.62 16.69 14.15
N GLY A 133 5.95 16.24 15.21
CA GLY A 133 5.31 17.13 16.19
C GLY A 133 6.33 17.92 17.00
N LEU A 134 7.44 17.28 17.38
CA LEU A 134 8.55 17.92 18.10
C LEU A 134 9.26 18.95 17.23
N LEU A 135 9.49 18.65 15.94
CA LEU A 135 10.07 19.59 14.98
C LEU A 135 9.18 20.82 14.77
N MET A 136 7.86 20.63 14.62
CA MET A 136 6.92 21.75 14.50
C MET A 136 6.88 22.59 15.79
N TYR A 137 6.96 21.94 16.95
CA TYR A 137 7.07 22.63 18.23
C TYR A 137 8.38 23.42 18.34
N MET A 138 9.52 22.82 18.01
CA MET A 138 10.84 23.46 18.07
C MET A 138 10.93 24.65 17.12
N THR A 139 10.44 24.53 15.89
CA THR A 139 10.39 25.64 14.92
C THR A 139 9.49 26.78 15.42
N ARG A 140 8.29 26.48 15.93
CA ARG A 140 7.42 27.49 16.57
C ARG A 140 8.06 28.14 17.80
N LEU A 141 8.82 27.37 18.58
CA LEU A 141 9.53 27.87 19.76
C LEU A 141 10.72 28.78 19.39
N CYS A 142 11.41 28.48 18.29
CA CYS A 142 12.47 29.32 17.74
C CYS A 142 11.94 30.61 17.12
N LEU A 143 10.75 30.58 16.50
CA LEU A 143 10.09 31.75 15.91
C LEU A 143 9.39 32.64 16.95
N ALA A 144 9.05 32.09 18.13
CA ALA A 144 8.38 32.84 19.19
C ALA A 144 9.31 33.90 19.80
N ARG A 145 8.97 35.18 19.63
CA ARG A 145 9.80 36.31 20.08
C ARG A 145 9.42 36.82 21.48
N SER A 146 8.17 36.61 21.89
CA SER A 146 7.62 37.11 23.16
C SER A 146 7.49 36.01 24.23
N ALA A 147 7.67 36.39 25.50
CA ALA A 147 7.46 35.48 26.64
C ALA A 147 6.02 34.94 26.71
N ALA A 148 5.04 35.74 26.28
CA ALA A 148 3.64 35.34 26.20
C ALA A 148 3.40 34.29 25.11
N GLU A 149 4.03 34.45 23.95
CA GLU A 149 3.96 33.52 22.82
C GLU A 149 4.62 32.18 23.18
N ARG A 150 5.77 32.22 23.86
CA ARG A 150 6.45 31.03 24.37
C ARG A 150 5.59 30.25 25.37
N ARG A 151 4.85 30.95 26.23
CA ARG A 151 3.89 30.34 27.17
C ARG A 151 2.68 29.76 26.45
N ASN A 152 2.21 30.43 25.39
CA ASN A 152 1.08 29.96 24.58
C ASN A 152 1.43 28.67 23.82
N VAL A 153 2.61 28.61 23.21
CA VAL A 153 3.12 27.43 22.49
C VAL A 153 3.28 26.24 23.44
N LYS A 154 3.80 26.45 24.65
CA LYS A 154 3.89 25.41 25.70
C LYS A 154 2.51 24.92 26.16
N ARG A 155 1.52 25.82 26.29
CA ARG A 155 0.15 25.44 26.69
C ARG A 155 -0.59 24.67 25.60
N HIS A 156 -0.33 24.95 24.32
CA HIS A 156 -0.93 24.28 23.17
C HIS A 156 -0.10 23.08 22.65
N GLN A 157 0.81 22.52 23.44
CA GLN A 157 1.57 21.31 23.06
C GLN A 157 0.72 20.03 23.01
N ALA A 158 -0.44 20.07 23.66
CA ALA A 158 -1.37 18.95 23.74
C ALA A 158 -1.95 18.63 22.35
N TYR A 159 -1.37 17.63 21.67
CA TYR A 159 -1.94 17.08 20.46
C TYR A 159 -3.08 16.11 20.80
N GLU A 160 -4.16 16.16 20.05
CA GLU A 160 -5.21 15.15 20.10
C GLU A 160 -4.75 13.94 19.27
N PHE A 161 -4.86 12.74 19.84
CA PHE A 161 -4.51 11.52 19.12
C PHE A 161 -5.49 11.29 17.97
N GLN A 162 -4.96 11.19 16.75
CA GLN A 162 -5.72 10.94 15.54
C GLN A 162 -6.05 9.43 15.45
N PHE A 163 -7.09 9.00 16.16
CA PHE A 163 -7.49 7.58 16.20
C PHE A 163 -7.75 7.01 14.81
N GLY A 164 -8.43 7.75 13.92
CA GLY A 164 -8.76 7.25 12.59
C GLY A 164 -7.54 6.83 11.77
N ALA A 165 -6.50 7.66 11.75
CA ALA A 165 -5.27 7.38 11.00
C ALA A 165 -4.44 6.27 11.67
N ALA A 166 -4.24 6.34 12.99
CA ALA A 166 -3.43 5.35 13.72
C ALA A 166 -4.02 3.93 13.59
N TYR A 167 -5.35 3.79 13.70
CA TYR A 167 -6.02 2.52 13.45
C TYR A 167 -5.83 2.06 12.00
N ALA A 168 -6.02 2.93 11.01
CA ALA A 168 -5.87 2.55 9.60
C ALA A 168 -4.48 2.00 9.27
N TRP A 169 -3.41 2.59 9.83
CA TRP A 169 -2.03 2.10 9.65
C TRP A 169 -1.80 0.74 10.31
N MET A 170 -2.23 0.56 11.56
CA MET A 170 -2.12 -0.73 12.26
C MET A 170 -2.86 -1.85 11.51
N MET A 171 -4.06 -1.52 11.03
CA MET A 171 -4.91 -2.41 10.23
C MET A 171 -4.26 -2.77 8.90
N CYS A 172 -3.63 -1.80 8.23
CA CYS A 172 -2.92 -2.04 6.97
C CYS A 172 -1.75 -3.01 7.16
N VAL A 173 -0.89 -2.79 8.16
CA VAL A 173 0.23 -3.70 8.45
C VAL A 173 -0.27 -5.11 8.79
N PHE A 174 -1.36 -5.22 9.57
CA PHE A 174 -2.02 -6.50 9.83
C PHE A 174 -2.46 -7.21 8.54
N THR A 175 -3.16 -6.49 7.66
CA THR A 175 -3.63 -7.03 6.37
C THR A 175 -2.47 -7.47 5.47
N VAL A 176 -1.37 -6.72 5.44
CA VAL A 176 -0.15 -7.10 4.70
C VAL A 176 0.43 -8.39 5.26
N VAL A 177 0.62 -8.49 6.58
CA VAL A 177 1.15 -9.70 7.24
C VAL A 177 0.25 -10.90 6.97
N MET A 178 -1.08 -10.74 7.07
CA MET A 178 -2.03 -11.82 6.80
C MET A 178 -2.01 -12.26 5.33
N THR A 179 -1.97 -11.31 4.39
CA THR A 179 -1.99 -11.61 2.94
C THR A 179 -0.71 -12.34 2.51
N TYR A 180 0.45 -11.93 3.02
CA TYR A 180 1.75 -12.49 2.64
C TYR A 180 2.23 -13.64 3.55
N SER A 181 1.47 -14.00 4.58
CA SER A 181 1.83 -15.09 5.51
C SER A 181 2.02 -16.44 4.81
N ILE A 182 1.23 -16.70 3.75
CA ILE A 182 1.25 -17.97 3.01
C ILE A 182 2.40 -18.03 2.01
N THR A 183 2.74 -16.90 1.38
CA THR A 183 3.83 -16.83 0.39
C THR A 183 5.20 -16.76 1.05
N CYS A 184 5.34 -16.03 2.16
CA CYS A 184 6.59 -15.82 2.89
C CYS A 184 6.34 -15.87 4.41
N PRO A 185 6.38 -17.05 5.07
CA PRO A 185 6.02 -17.19 6.48
C PRO A 185 6.92 -16.38 7.44
N ILE A 186 8.11 -15.98 6.99
CA ILE A 186 9.03 -15.13 7.73
C ILE A 186 8.45 -13.74 8.06
N ILE A 187 7.44 -13.26 7.32
CA ILE A 187 6.78 -11.97 7.60
C ILE A 187 5.99 -11.99 8.91
N VAL A 188 5.50 -13.16 9.34
CA VAL A 188 4.63 -13.33 10.51
C VAL A 188 5.34 -12.99 11.83
N PRO A 189 6.55 -13.52 12.15
CA PRO A 189 7.24 -13.16 13.39
C PRO A 189 7.57 -11.66 13.45
N PHE A 190 7.97 -11.05 12.32
CA PHE A 190 8.21 -9.61 12.26
C PHE A 190 6.92 -8.79 12.42
N GLY A 191 5.80 -9.27 11.87
CA GLY A 191 4.48 -8.66 12.06
C GLY A 191 3.99 -8.77 13.51
N LEU A 192 4.23 -9.89 14.19
CA LEU A 192 3.91 -10.04 15.61
C LEU A 192 4.77 -9.08 16.46
N MET A 193 6.06 -8.98 16.15
CA MET A 193 6.96 -8.02 16.81
C MET A 193 6.49 -6.57 16.59
N TYR A 194 6.03 -6.20 15.38
CA TYR A 194 5.41 -4.91 15.12
C TYR A 194 4.24 -4.65 16.08
N MET A 195 3.32 -5.62 16.25
CA MET A 195 2.14 -5.46 17.10
C MET A 195 2.50 -5.28 18.58
N LEU A 196 3.49 -6.03 19.08
CA LEU A 196 3.96 -5.90 20.46
C LEU A 196 4.60 -4.53 20.71
N LEU A 197 5.50 -4.09 19.82
CA LEU A 197 6.15 -2.78 19.91
C LEU A 197 5.11 -1.66 19.81
N LYS A 198 4.16 -1.78 18.88
CA LYS A 198 3.08 -0.82 18.71
C LYS A 198 2.21 -0.70 19.95
N HIS A 199 1.84 -1.83 20.57
CA HIS A 199 1.09 -1.84 21.83
C HIS A 199 1.83 -1.13 22.96
N LEU A 200 3.13 -1.39 23.13
CA LEU A 200 3.94 -0.73 24.16
C LEU A 200 4.10 0.76 23.89
N ALA A 201 4.39 1.14 22.65
CA ALA A 201 4.57 2.53 22.24
C ALA A 201 3.28 3.35 22.41
N ASP A 202 2.14 2.81 21.97
CA ASP A 202 0.84 3.48 22.09
C ASP A 202 0.41 3.59 23.56
N ARG A 203 0.63 2.55 24.36
CA ARG A 203 0.35 2.57 25.81
C ARG A 203 1.14 3.68 26.51
N TYR A 204 2.45 3.76 26.27
CA TYR A 204 3.30 4.82 26.83
C TYR A 204 2.83 6.21 26.39
N ASN A 205 2.58 6.38 25.08
CA ASN A 205 2.15 7.65 24.51
C ASN A 205 0.80 8.14 25.05
N MET A 206 -0.16 7.24 25.30
CA MET A 206 -1.47 7.57 25.86
C MET A 206 -1.40 7.99 27.33
N TYR A 207 -0.52 7.39 28.14
CA TYR A 207 -0.40 7.76 29.56
C TYR A 207 0.26 9.13 29.77
N TYR A 208 1.30 9.45 29.00
CA TYR A 208 2.16 10.60 29.32
C TYR A 208 1.97 11.83 28.43
N ALA A 209 1.46 11.66 27.20
CA ALA A 209 1.60 12.72 26.20
C ALA A 209 0.34 13.03 25.38
N TYR A 210 -0.79 12.33 25.59
CA TYR A 210 -2.07 12.65 24.93
C TYR A 210 -3.11 13.14 25.93
N LEU A 211 -4.00 14.01 25.46
CA LEU A 211 -5.16 14.45 26.24
C LEU A 211 -6.27 13.40 26.22
N PRO A 212 -7.08 13.31 27.28
CA PRO A 212 -8.19 12.36 27.33
C PRO A 212 -9.24 12.70 26.27
N SER A 213 -9.33 11.85 25.26
CA SER A 213 -10.34 11.92 24.20
C SER A 213 -11.50 10.98 24.50
N LYS A 214 -12.74 11.45 24.36
CA LYS A 214 -13.93 10.60 24.49
C LYS A 214 -14.15 9.82 23.19
N LEU A 215 -13.88 8.51 23.21
CA LEU A 215 -14.07 7.62 22.07
C LEU A 215 -15.32 6.74 22.25
N ASP A 216 -16.10 6.57 21.17
CA ASP A 216 -17.21 5.62 21.15
C ASP A 216 -16.72 4.20 20.79
N LYS A 217 -17.27 3.16 21.44
CA LYS A 217 -16.97 1.74 21.19
C LYS A 217 -17.27 1.33 19.75
N LYS A 218 -18.15 2.06 19.05
CA LYS A 218 -18.51 1.80 17.65
C LYS A 218 -17.33 1.90 16.69
N ILE A 219 -16.29 2.69 17.00
CA ILE A 219 -15.09 2.80 16.17
C ILE A 219 -14.32 1.47 16.18
N HIS A 220 -14.19 0.84 17.35
CA HIS A 220 -13.54 -0.46 17.47
C HIS A 220 -14.30 -1.56 16.71
N SER A 221 -15.63 -1.60 16.82
CA SER A 221 -16.45 -2.54 16.04
C SER A 221 -16.31 -2.32 14.53
N GLY A 222 -16.23 -1.06 14.07
CA GLY A 222 -15.97 -0.72 12.67
C GLY A 222 -14.60 -1.21 12.19
N ALA A 223 -13.57 -1.05 13.02
CA ALA A 223 -12.23 -1.56 12.73
C ALA A 223 -12.24 -3.09 12.63
N VAL A 224 -12.82 -3.79 13.61
CA VAL A 224 -12.89 -5.26 13.60
C VAL A 224 -13.59 -5.79 12.34
N ASN A 225 -14.71 -5.21 11.93
CA ASN A 225 -15.39 -5.62 10.70
C ASN A 225 -14.51 -5.44 9.45
N GLN A 226 -13.66 -4.40 9.39
CA GLN A 226 -12.69 -4.23 8.31
C GLN A 226 -11.53 -5.24 8.40
N VAL A 227 -11.09 -5.62 9.61
CA VAL A 227 -10.05 -6.65 9.80
C VAL A 227 -10.53 -7.96 9.23
N VAL A 228 -11.79 -8.31 9.52
CA VAL A 228 -12.40 -9.56 9.06
C VAL A 228 -12.48 -9.62 7.52
N ALA A 229 -12.46 -8.48 6.83
CA ALA A 229 -12.35 -8.44 5.37
C ALA A 229 -10.92 -8.72 4.84
N ALA A 230 -9.88 -8.61 5.67
CA ALA A 230 -8.50 -8.88 5.26
C ALA A 230 -8.25 -10.35 4.87
N PRO A 231 -8.76 -11.37 5.59
CA PRO A 231 -8.75 -12.76 5.13
C PRO A 231 -9.49 -12.98 3.81
N ILE A 232 -10.61 -12.29 3.58
CA ILE A 232 -11.35 -12.39 2.31
C ILE A 232 -10.51 -11.85 1.16
N LEU A 233 -9.82 -10.72 1.38
CA LEU A 233 -8.85 -10.17 0.44
C LEU A 233 -7.71 -11.16 0.20
N CYS A 234 -7.14 -11.77 1.25
CA CYS A 234 -6.12 -12.81 1.12
C CYS A 234 -6.60 -14.00 0.27
N LEU A 235 -7.80 -14.52 0.52
CA LEU A 235 -8.40 -15.60 -0.28
C LEU A 235 -8.62 -15.20 -1.74
N PHE A 236 -9.07 -13.98 -2.00
CA PHE A 236 -9.21 -13.45 -3.35
C PHE A 236 -7.85 -13.41 -4.08
N TRP A 237 -6.80 -12.93 -3.41
CA TRP A 237 -5.44 -12.93 -3.95
C TRP A 237 -4.94 -14.34 -4.21
N LEU A 238 -5.14 -15.28 -3.29
CA LEU A 238 -4.76 -16.69 -3.48
C LEU A 238 -5.49 -17.35 -4.65
N LEU A 239 -6.79 -17.06 -4.81
CA LEU A 239 -7.58 -17.54 -5.95
C LEU A 239 -7.05 -16.97 -7.25
N PHE A 240 -6.75 -15.67 -7.30
CA PHE A 240 -6.13 -15.03 -8.46
C PHE A 240 -4.77 -15.66 -8.80
N PHE A 241 -3.94 -15.95 -7.79
CA PHE A 241 -2.68 -16.68 -7.98
C PHE A 241 -2.88 -18.10 -8.48
N SER A 242 -3.85 -18.82 -7.92
CA SER A 242 -4.15 -20.21 -8.28
C SER A 242 -4.69 -20.31 -9.70
N THR A 243 -5.53 -19.38 -10.15
CA THR A 243 -6.04 -19.38 -11.53
C THR A 243 -4.93 -19.04 -12.54
N LEU A 244 -4.06 -18.09 -12.22
CA LEU A 244 -2.89 -17.78 -13.05
C LEU A 244 -1.94 -18.98 -13.18
N ARG A 245 -1.66 -19.69 -12.08
CA ARG A 245 -0.79 -20.88 -12.08
C ARG A 245 -1.44 -22.11 -12.71
N THR A 246 -2.77 -22.26 -12.66
CA THR A 246 -3.46 -23.41 -13.25
C THR A 246 -3.63 -23.25 -14.76
N GLY A 247 -3.73 -22.01 -15.26
CA GLY A 247 -3.78 -21.70 -16.69
C GLY A 247 -2.54 -22.13 -17.49
N THR A 248 -1.41 -22.38 -16.82
CA THR A 248 -0.17 -22.86 -17.45
C THR A 248 -0.01 -24.39 -17.47
N ARG A 249 -0.91 -25.15 -16.80
CA ARG A 249 -0.93 -26.61 -16.85
C ARG A 249 -2.11 -27.14 -17.68
N SER A 250 -1.89 -27.24 -18.98
CA SER A 250 -2.61 -28.18 -19.87
C SER A 250 -1.65 -28.73 -20.94
N PRO A 251 -1.89 -29.96 -21.44
CA PRO A 251 -1.03 -31.11 -21.12
C PRO A 251 -0.03 -31.47 -22.22
N SER A 252 1.20 -31.80 -21.83
CA SER A 252 2.11 -32.62 -22.64
C SER A 252 1.66 -34.08 -22.62
N SER A 253 0.61 -34.40 -23.36
CA SER A 253 0.26 -35.78 -23.72
C SER A 253 0.06 -35.87 -25.23
N GLY A 254 1.09 -36.32 -25.94
CA GLY A 254 0.95 -36.62 -27.38
C GLY A 254 2.23 -36.64 -28.19
N ARG A 255 3.20 -37.49 -27.88
CA ARG A 255 4.04 -38.12 -28.91
C ARG A 255 4.61 -39.46 -28.43
N SER A 256 3.81 -40.49 -28.66
CA SER A 256 4.29 -41.84 -28.97
C SER A 256 5.13 -41.80 -30.26
N GLY A 257 6.32 -42.40 -30.23
CA GLY A 257 7.15 -42.66 -31.41
C GLY A 257 8.55 -43.17 -31.04
N PRO A 258 9.17 -44.06 -31.83
CA PRO A 258 9.67 -45.34 -31.35
C PRO A 258 11.21 -45.50 -31.38
N TYR A 259 11.69 -46.55 -30.69
CA TYR A 259 12.86 -47.42 -30.98
C TYR A 259 14.25 -46.82 -31.32
N ASN A 260 15.28 -47.45 -30.71
CA ASN A 260 16.63 -47.75 -31.24
C ASN A 260 17.65 -46.58 -31.29
N SER A 261 18.94 -46.71 -30.97
CA SER A 261 19.85 -47.83 -30.65
C SER A 261 21.07 -47.27 -29.89
N LEU A 262 21.87 -48.18 -29.31
CA LEU A 262 23.35 -48.15 -29.18
C LEU A 262 24.09 -46.81 -29.28
#